data_AF-A0A953IBE3-F1
#
_entry.id   AF-A0A953IBE3-F1
#
_cell.length_a   1.000
_cell.length_b   1.000
_cell.length_c   1.000
_cell.angle_alpha   90.00
_cell.angle_beta   90.00
_cell.angle_gamma   90.00
#
_symmetry.space_group_name_H-M   'P 1'
#
loop_
_entity.id
_entity.type
_entity.pdbx_description
1 polymer ?
#
loop_
_entity_poly.entity_id
_entity_poly.type
_entity_poly.pdbx_seq_one_letter_code
_entity_poly.pdbx_strand_id
1 'polypeptide(L)' 'MLNYGRDAVELLGARTLVEFRSDKRTQYAVIRCLEVFGEAAARVSPATRSRFPELEWRSVVGLRNVLI' A
#
# COMPACT_ATOMS: atom_id res chain seq x y z
N MET A 1 -3.81 -12.65 -4.10
CA MET A 1 -2.62 -11.84 -4.45
C MET A 1 -2.94 -10.48 -5.10
N LEU A 2 -4.12 -10.25 -5.72
CA LEU A 2 -4.42 -8.98 -6.42
C LEU A 2 -5.00 -7.85 -5.55
N ASN A 3 -5.29 -8.09 -4.26
CA ASN A 3 -6.10 -7.17 -3.46
C ASN A 3 -5.38 -6.55 -2.24
N TYR A 4 -4.05 -6.53 -2.20
CA TYR A 4 -3.31 -6.00 -1.03
C TYR A 4 -3.70 -4.58 -0.62
N GLY A 5 -4.12 -3.73 -1.57
CA GLY A 5 -4.67 -2.41 -1.24
C GLY A 5 -5.97 -2.49 -0.43
N ARG A 6 -6.87 -3.44 -0.76
CA ARG A 6 -8.11 -3.69 -0.01
C ARG A 6 -7.81 -4.39 1.31
N ASP A 7 -6.93 -5.39 1.30
CA ASP A 7 -6.54 -6.12 2.51
C ASP A 7 -5.95 -5.17 3.57
N ALA A 8 -5.16 -4.17 3.16
CA ALA A 8 -4.67 -3.14 4.06
C ALA A 8 -5.78 -2.35 4.76
N VAL A 9 -6.85 -2.00 4.02
CA VAL A 9 -8.01 -1.27 4.57
C VAL A 9 -8.82 -2.18 5.50
N GLU A 10 -9.02 -3.44 5.14
CA GLU A 10 -9.73 -4.42 5.98
C GLU A 10 -8.97 -4.70 7.29
N LEU A 11 -7.65 -4.86 7.22
CA LEU A 11 -6.79 -5.07 8.38
C LEU A 11 -6.78 -3.87 9.32
N LEU A 12 -6.75 -2.65 8.76
CA LEU A 12 -6.85 -1.41 9.54
C LEU A 12 -8.20 -1.34 10.26
N GLY A 13 -9.29 -1.66 9.56
CA GLY A 13 -10.65 -1.61 10.10
C GLY A 13 -11.05 -0.21 10.57
N ALA A 14 -11.92 -0.14 11.59
CA ALA A 14 -12.42 1.11 12.15
C ALA A 14 -11.57 1.67 13.32
N ARG A 15 -10.29 1.28 13.41
CA ARG A 15 -9.40 1.68 14.51
C ARG A 15 -9.15 3.18 14.48
N THR A 16 -9.11 3.78 15.65
CA THR A 16 -8.55 5.11 15.86
C THR A 16 -7.03 5.09 15.67
N LEU A 17 -6.45 6.27 15.46
CA LEU A 17 -4.99 6.41 15.35
C LEU A 17 -4.26 5.92 16.61
N VAL A 18 -4.84 6.12 17.79
CA VAL A 18 -4.22 5.69 19.06
C VAL A 18 -4.18 4.16 19.14
N GLU A 19 -5.31 3.51 18.83
CA GLU A 19 -5.39 2.04 18.82
C GLU A 19 -4.41 1.45 17.79
N PHE A 20 -4.38 2.01 16.59
CA PHE A 20 -3.45 1.56 15.54
C PHE A 20 -1.98 1.69 15.98
N ARG A 21 -1.59 2.81 16.60
CA ARG A 21 -0.23 3.04 17.10
C ARG A 21 0.19 2.04 18.19
N SER A 22 -0.76 1.54 18.97
CA SER A 22 -0.49 0.51 19.98
C SER A 22 -0.50 -0.93 19.44
N ASP A 23 -1.10 -1.16 18.27
CA ASP A 23 -1.24 -2.48 17.67
C ASP A 23 -0.14 -2.77 16.63
N LYS A 24 1.01 -3.24 17.11
CA LYS A 24 2.16 -3.58 16.25
C LYS A 24 1.84 -4.66 15.22
N ARG A 25 0.96 -5.62 15.55
CA ARG A 25 0.59 -6.70 14.62
C ARG A 25 -0.15 -6.13 13.42
N THR A 26 -1.13 -5.26 13.66
CA THR A 26 -1.87 -4.60 12.57
C THR A 26 -0.97 -3.66 11.79
N GLN A 27 -0.06 -2.92 12.45
CA GLN A 27 0.94 -2.12 11.74
C GLN A 27 1.78 -2.96 10.78
N TYR A 28 2.38 -4.06 11.24
CA TYR A 28 3.18 -4.93 10.37
C TYR A 28 2.35 -5.54 9.24
N ALA A 29 1.11 -5.93 9.49
CA ALA A 29 0.24 -6.48 8.46
C ALA A 29 -0.10 -5.44 7.38
N VAL A 30 -0.43 -4.21 7.77
CA VAL A 30 -0.71 -3.09 6.84
C VAL A 30 0.53 -2.71 6.06
N ILE A 31 1.69 -2.56 6.72
CA ILE A 31 2.97 -2.26 6.08
C ILE A 31 3.29 -3.31 5.01
N ARG A 32 3.14 -4.60 5.35
CA ARG A 32 3.39 -5.69 4.40
C ARG A 32 2.47 -5.61 3.18
N CYS A 33 1.21 -5.25 3.37
CA CYS A 33 0.27 -5.06 2.26
C CYS A 33 0.71 -3.90 1.35
N LEU A 34 1.13 -2.78 1.93
CA LEU A 34 1.61 -1.62 1.18
C LEU A 34 2.90 -1.91 0.40
N GLU A 35 3.83 -2.68 0.98
CA GLU A 35 5.05 -3.12 0.27
C GLU A 35 4.74 -3.93 -0.99
N VAL A 36 3.85 -4.92 -0.86
CA VAL A 36 3.48 -5.81 -1.97
C VAL A 36 2.68 -5.04 -3.01
N PHE A 37 1.80 -4.12 -2.58
CA PHE A 37 1.08 -3.22 -3.48
C PHE A 37 2.03 -2.32 -4.28
N GLY A 38 3.02 -1.71 -3.63
CA GLY A 38 4.03 -0.88 -4.31
C GLY A 38 4.90 -1.67 -5.30
N GLU A 39 5.28 -2.90 -4.98
CA GLU A 39 5.98 -3.80 -5.91
C GLU A 39 5.10 -4.19 -7.11
N ALA A 40 3.82 -4.47 -6.89
CA ALA A 40 2.89 -4.74 -7.97
C ALA A 40 2.73 -3.51 -8.88
N ALA A 41 2.60 -2.31 -8.31
CA ALA A 41 2.56 -1.07 -9.07
C ALA A 41 3.85 -0.86 -9.90
N ALA A 42 5.02 -1.23 -9.35
CA ALA A 42 6.32 -1.13 -10.03
C ALA A 42 6.41 -2.01 -11.29
N ARG A 43 5.62 -3.09 -11.35
CA ARG A 43 5.55 -4.00 -12.51
C ARG A 43 4.54 -3.59 -13.57
N VAL A 44 3.68 -2.62 -13.30
CA VAL A 44 2.75 -2.07 -14.30
C VAL A 44 3.55 -1.39 -15.42
N SER A 45 3.24 -1.72 -16.68
CA SER A 45 3.98 -1.19 -17.83
C SER A 45 3.83 0.33 -17.97
N PRO A 46 4.84 1.04 -18.51
CA PRO A 46 4.75 2.47 -18.75
C PRO A 46 3.53 2.86 -19.61
N ALA A 47 3.22 2.07 -20.64
CA ALA A 47 2.05 2.30 -21.50
C ALA A 47 0.75 2.28 -20.71
N THR A 48 0.59 1.35 -19.76
CA THR A 48 -0.58 1.32 -18.88
C THR A 48 -0.58 2.50 -17.91
N ARG A 49 0.55 2.86 -17.32
CA ARG A 49 0.63 4.02 -16.41
C ARG A 49 0.26 5.33 -17.11
N SER A 50 0.73 5.53 -18.34
CA SER A 50 0.40 6.71 -19.15
C SER A 50 -1.08 6.81 -19.50
N ARG A 51 -1.85 5.71 -19.44
CA ARG A 51 -3.30 5.73 -19.63
C ARG A 51 -4.06 6.19 -18.38
N PHE A 52 -3.42 6.18 -17.22
CA PHE A 52 -3.98 6.62 -15.94
C PHE A 52 -3.07 7.65 -15.28
N PRO A 53 -2.82 8.81 -15.93
CA PRO A 53 -1.91 9.83 -15.42
C PRO A 53 -2.40 10.53 -14.14
N GLU A 54 -3.69 10.41 -13.81
CA GLU A 54 -4.29 10.90 -12.57
C GLU A 54 -3.85 10.13 -11.33
N LEU A 55 -3.26 8.95 -11.52
CA LEU A 55 -2.69 8.16 -10.44
C LEU A 55 -1.24 8.59 -10.19
N GLU A 56 -0.92 8.84 -8.93
CA GLU A 56 0.43 9.19 -8.46
C GLU A 56 1.39 7.98 -8.47
N TRP A 57 1.67 7.44 -9.66
CA TRP A 57 2.43 6.20 -9.85
C TRP A 57 3.78 6.22 -9.14
N ARG A 58 4.50 7.34 -9.19
CA ARG A 58 5.81 7.49 -8.56
C ARG A 58 5.72 7.32 -7.04
N SER A 59 4.70 7.92 -6.43
CA SER A 59 4.46 7.83 -4.99
C SER A 59 4.07 6.41 -4.58
N VAL A 60 3.19 5.76 -5.35
CA VAL A 60 2.75 4.38 -5.08
C VAL A 60 3.91 3.38 -5.20
N VAL A 61 4.73 3.49 -6.25
CA VAL A 61 5.93 2.65 -6.43
C VAL A 61 6.95 2.90 -5.31
N GLY A 62 7.06 4.15 -4.86
CA GLY A 62 7.98 4.59 -3.81
C GLY A 62 7.58 4.19 -2.39
N LEU A 63 6.40 3.60 -2.16
CA LEU A 63 5.91 3.24 -0.82
C LEU A 63 6.93 2.41 -0.01
N ARG A 64 7.67 1.51 -0.67
CA ARG A 64 8.68 0.69 -0.01
C ARG A 64 9.83 1.49 0.57
N ASN A 65 10.18 2.63 -0.02
CA ASN A 65 11.29 3.45 0.45
C ASN A 65 10.94 4.27 1.70
N VAL A 66 9.65 4.41 2.01
CA VAL A 66 9.16 5.17 3.17
C VAL A 66 8.98 4.26 4.39
N LEU A 67 8.80 2.95 4.16
CA LEU A 67 8.44 1.97 5.19
C LEU A 67 9.62 1.19 5.77
N ILE A 68 10.82 1.36 5.22
CA ILE A 68 12.08 0.71 5.65
C ILE A 68 12.91 1.69 6.49
#